data_AF-S0NXT5-F1
#
_entry.id   AF-S0NXT5-F1
#
_cell.length_a   1.000
_cell.length_b   1.000
_cell.length_c   1.000
_cell.angle_alpha   90.00
_cell.angle_beta   90.00
_cell.angle_gamma   90.00
#
_symmetry.space_group_name_H-M   'P 1'
#
loop_
_entity.id
_entity.type
_entity.pdbx_description
1 polymer ?
#
loop_
_entity_poly.entity_id
_entity_poly.type
_entity_poly.pdbx_seq_one_letter_code
_entity_poly.pdbx_strand_id
1 'polypeptide(L)'
;MKRCPKCTKEYEDRHHFCEDCGISLVSTDKSDSVTSEEDQERSMKESIFCEACGLKQEISGEFCEGCGHEFGIDIASNESGNLQKSIFAKDKKKYFIITSVIIVVLMTLFGTYKLGESYYSKNNQIKRYQEALLSTDGERIANVLSSTDSHFKVTKENIQVYSKYLKDNKAYLTNMVDKLPFSNASKNDIYIKKNGKKFFLYDKYDLMIQPVYFNISTNTSGMEIAINKQVEKAVSDSEKYTWKIGPLSPGAYEFIGSFDYNDKENTISQSIEQVDRVDINGKNTRNLSFELTKIKMDIVSELSEGEVLVDGHTVESLDSGKVTPLELIWRDDAKLQIKQKYGELELISEPLDFYPEDYLAENYSTEHSKMYIPIHDFSISSNVSSGDVYVNDHSIGKLSDGRLNHLTFVITEQPLKLQAKQKFEDGSELNSEIFDYERYDGYQDVYLEFPTEIEEYDISSFLNELYNHVTDYTDEDYSFGNSEIITLESYFENGDANHEFVDFKDNYILPARASETKEYISTSLSKVESVKRVGSNIYEVKYIVNYYTVYNNDTANKDQYFRYKKATFVLDDNEKLFIRDLGGADNFEEVSEREAY
;
A
#
# COMPACT_ATOMS: atom_id res chain seq x y z
N MET A 1 -9.26 49.45 22.71
CA MET A 1 -9.85 48.11 22.82
C MET A 1 -11.30 48.23 23.27
N LYS A 2 -12.20 47.46 22.65
CA LYS A 2 -13.64 47.42 22.96
C LYS A 2 -13.98 46.14 23.70
N ARG A 3 -14.87 46.20 24.69
CA ARG A 3 -15.33 45.01 25.43
C ARG A 3 -16.80 44.73 25.13
N CYS A 4 -17.12 43.46 24.87
CA CYS A 4 -18.50 43.07 24.66
C CYS A 4 -19.29 43.17 25.97
N PRO A 5 -20.41 43.93 26.03
CA PRO A 5 -21.18 44.07 27.28
C PRO A 5 -21.89 42.77 27.70
N LYS A 6 -22.01 41.78 26.80
CA LYS A 6 -22.74 40.52 27.06
C LYS A 6 -21.81 39.37 27.45
N CYS A 7 -20.73 39.14 26.71
CA CYS A 7 -19.79 38.04 26.99
C CYS A 7 -18.47 38.50 27.61
N THR A 8 -18.27 39.81 27.76
CA THR A 8 -17.11 40.45 28.41
C THR A 8 -15.75 40.23 27.75
N LYS A 9 -15.74 39.63 26.54
CA LYS A 9 -14.54 39.43 25.72
C LYS A 9 -14.08 40.75 25.10
N GLU A 10 -12.77 40.93 25.03
CA GLU A 10 -12.12 42.15 24.53
C GLU A 10 -11.71 42.01 23.07
N TYR A 11 -11.83 43.09 22.33
CA TYR A 11 -11.59 43.17 20.90
C TYR A 11 -10.79 44.42 20.56
N GLU A 12 -10.03 44.34 19.47
CA GLU A 12 -9.38 45.50 18.87
C GLU A 12 -10.43 46.51 18.34
N ASP A 13 -10.09 47.80 18.30
CA ASP A 13 -11.07 48.87 18.06
C ASP A 13 -11.75 48.83 16.68
N ARG A 14 -11.15 48.14 15.71
CA ARG A 14 -11.70 47.90 14.37
C ARG A 14 -12.90 46.93 14.34
N HIS A 15 -13.14 46.18 15.42
CA HIS A 15 -14.30 45.30 15.49
C HIS A 15 -15.55 46.10 15.84
N HIS A 16 -16.57 45.99 14.98
CA HIS A 16 -17.85 46.66 15.16
C HIS A 16 -18.88 45.79 15.88
N PHE A 17 -18.75 44.47 15.79
CA PHE A 17 -19.67 43.49 16.40
C PHE A 17 -18.89 42.38 17.07
N CYS A 18 -19.43 41.84 18.17
CA CYS A 18 -18.89 40.65 18.82
C CYS A 18 -19.13 39.42 17.95
N GLU A 19 -18.06 38.73 17.57
CA GLU A 19 -18.14 37.52 16.72
C GLU A 19 -18.93 36.37 17.37
N ASP A 20 -18.95 36.31 18.71
CA ASP A 20 -19.61 35.21 19.43
C ASP A 20 -21.12 35.46 19.67
N CYS A 21 -21.56 36.72 19.76
CA CYS A 21 -22.96 37.03 20.13
C CYS A 21 -23.65 38.09 19.26
N GLY A 22 -22.97 38.65 18.27
CA GLY A 22 -23.54 39.57 17.26
C GLY A 22 -23.86 40.98 17.75
N ILE A 23 -23.61 41.31 19.02
CA ILE A 23 -23.89 42.64 19.58
C ILE A 23 -22.82 43.66 19.16
N SER A 24 -23.27 44.88 18.84
CA SER A 24 -22.42 46.01 18.48
C SER A 24 -21.53 46.44 19.65
N LEU A 25 -20.23 46.62 19.37
CA LEU A 25 -19.20 47.02 20.33
C LEU A 25 -19.00 48.54 20.28
N VAL A 26 -19.47 49.27 21.29
CA VAL A 26 -19.39 50.74 21.37
C VAL A 26 -18.09 51.15 22.09
N SER A 27 -17.35 52.11 21.55
CA SER A 27 -16.09 52.65 22.11
C SER A 27 -16.35 53.69 23.20
N THR A 28 -15.58 53.65 24.29
CA THR A 28 -15.60 54.63 25.37
C THR A 28 -14.53 55.73 25.20
N ASP A 29 -14.98 56.96 25.41
CA ASP A 29 -14.28 58.17 25.89
C ASP A 29 -13.84 59.31 24.93
N LYS A 30 -14.62 60.41 25.05
CA LYS A 30 -14.33 61.85 25.22
C LYS A 30 -13.23 62.62 24.44
N SER A 31 -13.72 63.73 23.85
CA SER A 31 -13.19 65.12 23.75
C SER A 31 -11.90 65.41 22.97
N ASP A 32 -12.03 66.02 21.78
CA ASP A 32 -11.75 67.45 21.52
C ASP A 32 -11.64 67.78 20.01
N SER A 33 -12.62 68.57 19.53
CA SER A 33 -12.53 69.77 18.69
C SER A 33 -11.78 69.85 17.32
N VAL A 34 -12.52 70.41 16.35
CA VAL A 34 -12.15 71.42 15.30
C VAL A 34 -12.12 70.98 13.81
N THR A 35 -13.24 71.36 13.13
CA THR A 35 -13.46 71.89 11.75
C THR A 35 -13.06 71.05 10.53
N SER A 36 -13.81 71.00 9.42
CA SER A 36 -14.97 71.78 8.95
C SER A 36 -15.59 71.05 7.73
N GLU A 37 -16.91 70.94 7.68
CA GLU A 37 -17.66 70.73 6.43
C GLU A 37 -18.76 71.81 6.35
N GLU A 38 -18.88 72.42 5.18
CA GLU A 38 -19.87 73.44 4.85
C GLU A 38 -21.26 72.82 4.58
N ASP A 39 -22.24 73.48 5.19
CA ASP A 39 -23.60 73.77 4.74
C ASP A 39 -24.63 72.63 4.59
N GLN A 40 -25.56 72.47 5.54
CA GLN A 40 -26.79 73.27 5.84
C GLN A 40 -28.03 72.56 5.23
N GLU A 41 -29.18 72.39 5.86
CA GLU A 41 -29.75 73.00 7.07
C GLU A 41 -30.90 72.13 7.64
N ARG A 42 -31.40 72.55 8.80
CA ARG A 42 -32.02 71.79 9.90
C ARG A 42 -33.51 72.11 10.04
N SER A 43 -34.31 71.19 10.59
CA SER A 43 -35.52 71.56 11.34
C SER A 43 -35.82 70.53 12.45
N MET A 44 -36.21 71.08 13.59
CA MET A 44 -36.13 70.61 14.97
C MET A 44 -37.33 69.71 15.36
N LYS A 45 -37.13 68.66 16.16
CA LYS A 45 -38.23 67.94 16.85
C LYS A 45 -37.91 67.71 18.33
N GLU A 46 -38.84 68.11 19.20
CA GLU A 46 -38.81 67.92 20.66
C GLU A 46 -39.08 66.46 21.07
N SER A 47 -38.53 66.04 22.21
CA SER A 47 -38.67 64.69 22.78
C SER A 47 -39.29 64.72 24.19
N ILE A 48 -40.19 63.77 24.48
CA ILE A 48 -40.93 63.61 25.74
C ILE A 48 -40.54 62.28 26.41
N PHE A 49 -40.67 62.19 27.75
CA PHE A 49 -40.44 60.97 28.53
C PHE A 49 -41.77 60.29 28.89
N CYS A 50 -41.83 58.95 28.77
CA CYS A 50 -43.00 58.17 29.18
C CYS A 50 -43.08 58.02 30.71
N GLU A 51 -44.21 58.35 31.33
CA GLU A 51 -44.39 58.31 32.80
C GLU A 51 -44.47 56.88 33.38
N ALA A 52 -44.78 55.87 32.56
CA ALA A 52 -44.90 54.48 33.02
C ALA A 52 -43.57 53.70 33.02
N CYS A 53 -42.62 54.03 32.13
CA CYS A 53 -41.35 53.31 32.00
C CYS A 53 -40.09 54.20 31.91
N GLY A 54 -40.25 55.52 31.85
CA GLY A 54 -39.15 56.50 31.85
C GLY A 54 -38.40 56.64 30.52
N LEU A 55 -38.85 56.01 29.44
CA LEU A 55 -38.19 56.06 28.13
C LEU A 55 -38.38 57.44 27.46
N LYS A 56 -37.29 58.07 27.03
CA LYS A 56 -37.30 59.31 26.23
C LYS A 56 -37.50 58.99 24.75
N GLN A 57 -38.51 59.55 24.12
CA GLN A 57 -38.83 59.29 22.71
C GLN A 57 -39.34 60.54 21.98
N GLU A 58 -39.23 60.53 20.65
CA GLU A 58 -39.74 61.58 19.76
C GLU A 58 -41.21 61.32 19.42
N ILE A 59 -42.04 62.37 19.43
CA ILE A 59 -43.50 62.24 19.34
C ILE A 59 -43.91 61.79 17.92
N SER A 60 -44.19 60.50 17.73
CA SER A 60 -44.79 60.01 16.47
C SER A 60 -45.73 58.79 16.59
N GLY A 61 -46.28 58.51 17.78
CA GLY A 61 -47.28 57.45 17.93
C GLY A 61 -48.13 57.56 19.21
N GLU A 62 -49.38 57.07 19.15
CA GLU A 62 -50.39 57.08 20.23
C GLU A 62 -50.08 56.09 21.38
N PHE A 63 -49.00 55.31 21.27
CA PHE A 63 -48.55 54.34 22.26
C PHE A 63 -47.02 54.42 22.43
N CYS A 64 -46.50 54.14 23.63
CA CYS A 64 -45.05 54.06 23.87
C CYS A 64 -44.43 52.80 23.24
N GLU A 65 -43.44 52.94 22.35
CA GLU A 65 -42.81 51.81 21.64
C GLU A 65 -42.05 50.83 22.55
N GLY A 66 -41.64 51.28 23.74
CA GLY A 66 -40.92 50.45 24.70
C GLY A 66 -41.80 49.56 25.56
N CYS A 67 -43.04 49.98 25.88
CA CYS A 67 -43.89 49.26 26.85
C CYS A 67 -45.37 49.14 26.45
N GLY A 68 -45.80 49.76 25.35
CA GLY A 68 -47.17 49.69 24.85
C GLY A 68 -48.21 50.52 25.63
N HIS A 69 -47.78 51.43 26.52
CA HIS A 69 -48.69 52.32 27.25
C HIS A 69 -49.26 53.42 26.34
N GLU A 70 -50.59 53.59 26.33
CA GLU A 70 -51.33 54.54 25.48
C GLU A 70 -51.30 55.96 26.07
N PHE A 71 -50.96 56.98 25.27
CA PHE A 71 -50.91 58.38 25.72
C PHE A 71 -52.32 58.99 25.66
N GLY A 72 -53.05 58.91 26.77
CA GLY A 72 -54.41 59.45 26.87
C GLY A 72 -54.45 60.97 26.93
N ILE A 73 -54.92 61.63 25.86
CA ILE A 73 -55.37 63.02 25.92
C ILE A 73 -56.72 63.17 25.21
N ASP A 74 -57.78 63.04 26.02
CA ASP A 74 -59.14 63.51 25.75
C ASP A 74 -59.22 65.03 25.93
N ILE A 75 -59.84 65.74 24.97
CA ILE A 75 -60.46 67.03 25.25
C ILE A 75 -61.97 66.85 25.15
N ALA A 76 -62.58 66.65 26.31
CA ALA A 76 -63.99 66.88 26.59
C ALA A 76 -64.28 68.41 26.57
N SER A 77 -65.45 68.89 26.16
CA SER A 77 -66.62 68.89 27.07
C SER A 77 -67.91 69.43 26.41
N ASN A 78 -69.00 68.73 26.74
CA ASN A 78 -70.42 69.11 26.96
C ASN A 78 -70.74 70.63 27.05
N GLU A 79 -71.93 71.17 26.78
CA GLU A 79 -73.31 70.66 26.62
C GLU A 79 -74.21 71.82 26.12
N SER A 80 -75.46 71.49 25.74
CA SER A 80 -76.70 72.31 25.81
C SER A 80 -77.27 72.92 24.51
N GLY A 81 -78.55 72.61 24.24
CA GLY A 81 -79.46 73.51 23.52
C GLY A 81 -80.32 72.86 22.42
N ASN A 82 -81.50 72.38 22.79
CA ASN A 82 -82.54 71.85 21.90
C ASN A 82 -83.27 72.98 21.14
N LEU A 83 -83.48 72.86 19.81
CA LEU A 83 -84.76 73.15 19.12
C LEU A 83 -84.76 72.75 17.62
N GLN A 84 -85.48 71.67 17.31
CA GLN A 84 -86.50 71.52 16.27
C GLN A 84 -86.22 71.80 14.75
N LYS A 85 -86.32 70.71 13.97
CA LYS A 85 -86.88 70.50 12.59
C LYS A 85 -85.87 69.91 11.61
N SER A 86 -86.18 69.00 10.69
CA SER A 86 -87.31 68.09 10.45
C SER A 86 -86.96 67.25 9.21
N ILE A 87 -87.43 65.99 9.17
CA ILE A 87 -87.72 65.15 7.98
C ILE A 87 -86.53 64.60 7.16
N PHE A 88 -86.21 63.31 7.33
CA PHE A 88 -86.65 62.22 6.44
C PHE A 88 -86.05 60.88 6.90
N ALA A 89 -86.92 59.96 7.31
CA ALA A 89 -86.59 58.57 7.51
C ALA A 89 -86.68 57.81 6.17
N LYS A 90 -85.74 56.91 5.89
CA LYS A 90 -86.04 55.69 5.11
C LYS A 90 -85.03 54.55 5.30
N ASP A 91 -85.57 53.45 5.84
CA ASP A 91 -85.26 52.03 5.56
C ASP A 91 -83.87 51.45 5.84
N LYS A 92 -83.56 51.37 7.14
CA LYS A 92 -82.67 50.35 7.73
C LYS A 92 -83.35 48.97 7.67
N LYS A 93 -83.10 48.18 6.62
CA LYS A 93 -83.17 46.68 6.65
C LYS A 93 -82.62 45.97 5.40
N LYS A 94 -82.43 46.64 4.25
CA LYS A 94 -81.80 46.05 3.04
C LYS A 94 -80.30 46.36 2.88
N TYR A 95 -79.81 47.50 3.38
CA TYR A 95 -78.38 47.83 3.33
C TYR A 95 -77.52 47.04 4.32
N PHE A 96 -78.10 46.56 5.43
CA PHE A 96 -77.40 45.70 6.40
C PHE A 96 -77.17 44.29 5.86
N ILE A 97 -78.08 43.77 5.01
CA ILE A 97 -77.91 42.48 4.34
C ILE A 97 -76.87 42.59 3.22
N ILE A 98 -76.89 43.65 2.42
CA ILE A 98 -75.92 43.85 1.33
C ILE A 98 -74.50 44.12 1.89
N THR A 99 -74.36 44.94 2.95
CA THR A 99 -73.06 45.14 3.62
C THR A 99 -72.60 43.91 4.37
N SER A 100 -73.49 43.15 5.04
CA SER A 100 -73.14 41.87 5.66
C SER A 100 -72.68 40.83 4.63
N VAL A 101 -73.34 40.73 3.48
CA VAL A 101 -72.93 39.84 2.38
C VAL A 101 -71.59 40.29 1.78
N ILE A 102 -71.37 41.58 1.57
CA ILE A 102 -70.07 42.10 1.08
C ILE A 102 -68.96 41.83 2.09
N ILE A 103 -69.20 42.02 3.38
CA ILE A 103 -68.23 41.75 4.45
C ILE A 103 -67.93 40.25 4.53
N VAL A 104 -68.94 39.39 4.44
CA VAL A 104 -68.75 37.92 4.40
C VAL A 104 -67.98 37.51 3.16
N VAL A 105 -68.31 38.06 1.97
CA VAL A 105 -67.58 37.80 0.73
C VAL A 105 -66.13 38.27 0.83
N LEU A 106 -65.87 39.45 1.37
CA LEU A 106 -64.53 39.97 1.61
C LEU A 106 -63.77 39.15 2.64
N MET A 107 -64.40 38.67 3.71
CA MET A 107 -63.78 37.76 4.67
C MET A 107 -63.49 36.39 4.05
N THR A 108 -64.36 35.85 3.20
CA THR A 108 -64.06 34.62 2.45
C THR A 108 -62.98 34.82 1.40
N LEU A 109 -62.95 35.96 0.70
CA LEU A 109 -61.89 36.31 -0.23
C LEU A 109 -60.57 36.52 0.51
N PHE A 110 -60.58 37.14 1.69
CA PHE A 110 -59.40 37.31 2.52
C PHE A 110 -58.93 35.98 3.12
N GLY A 111 -59.85 35.12 3.58
CA GLY A 111 -59.54 33.79 4.10
C GLY A 111 -58.98 32.87 3.02
N THR A 112 -59.62 32.81 1.85
CA THR A 112 -59.10 32.08 0.67
C THR A 112 -57.80 32.68 0.17
N TYR A 113 -57.65 34.02 0.21
CA TYR A 113 -56.40 34.69 -0.11
C TYR A 113 -55.27 34.29 0.84
N LYS A 114 -55.51 34.30 2.16
CA LYS A 114 -54.55 33.94 3.20
C LYS A 114 -54.17 32.46 3.16
N LEU A 115 -55.12 31.58 2.86
CA LEU A 115 -54.85 30.16 2.61
C LEU A 115 -53.97 29.99 1.35
N GLY A 116 -54.27 30.73 0.29
CA GLY A 116 -53.44 30.77 -0.91
C GLY A 116 -52.03 31.33 -0.63
N GLU A 117 -51.93 32.43 0.13
CA GLU A 117 -50.66 33.05 0.51
C GLU A 117 -49.79 32.10 1.32
N SER A 118 -50.39 31.34 2.25
CA SER A 118 -49.70 30.27 2.96
C SER A 118 -49.26 29.15 2.01
N TYR A 119 -50.17 28.60 1.20
CA TYR A 119 -49.89 27.46 0.30
C TYR A 119 -48.81 27.77 -0.75
N TYR A 120 -48.83 29.00 -1.29
CA TYR A 120 -47.88 29.52 -2.26
C TYR A 120 -46.75 30.35 -1.61
N SER A 121 -46.56 30.29 -0.30
CA SER A 121 -45.37 30.87 0.33
C SER A 121 -44.09 30.15 -0.15
N LYS A 122 -42.95 30.86 -0.18
CA LYS A 122 -41.65 30.28 -0.57
C LYS A 122 -41.35 29.00 0.22
N ASN A 123 -41.52 29.04 1.54
CA ASN A 123 -41.21 27.92 2.43
C ASN A 123 -42.12 26.71 2.19
N ASN A 124 -43.43 26.91 1.99
CA ASN A 124 -44.33 25.78 1.73
C ASN A 124 -44.15 25.19 0.32
N GLN A 125 -43.78 26.00 -0.68
CA GLN A 125 -43.36 25.50 -1.99
C GLN A 125 -42.08 24.65 -1.86
N ILE A 126 -41.06 25.16 -1.18
CA ILE A 126 -39.80 24.43 -0.96
C ILE A 126 -40.03 23.14 -0.19
N LYS A 127 -40.84 23.13 0.87
CA LYS A 127 -41.15 21.93 1.65
C LYS A 127 -41.71 20.80 0.77
N ARG A 128 -42.62 21.12 -0.16
CA ARG A 128 -43.15 20.14 -1.12
C ARG A 128 -42.07 19.59 -2.06
N TYR A 129 -41.12 20.44 -2.47
CA TYR A 129 -39.98 20.00 -3.26
C TYR A 129 -39.04 19.09 -2.47
N GLN A 130 -38.75 19.43 -1.21
CA GLN A 130 -37.97 18.60 -0.30
C GLN A 130 -38.64 17.22 -0.10
N GLU A 131 -39.95 17.17 0.13
CA GLU A 131 -40.72 15.92 0.24
C GLU A 131 -40.64 15.07 -1.04
N ALA A 132 -40.70 15.71 -2.22
CA ALA A 132 -40.54 15.00 -3.49
C ALA A 132 -39.12 14.44 -3.66
N LEU A 133 -38.08 15.20 -3.35
CA LEU A 133 -36.68 14.75 -3.41
C LEU A 133 -36.40 13.62 -2.42
N LEU A 134 -36.89 13.74 -1.18
CA LEU A 134 -36.76 12.72 -0.13
C LEU A 134 -37.47 11.40 -0.47
N SER A 135 -38.47 11.44 -1.35
CA SER A 135 -39.12 10.22 -1.82
C SER A 135 -38.20 9.35 -2.68
N THR A 136 -37.15 9.93 -3.28
CA THR A 136 -36.22 9.29 -4.23
C THR A 136 -36.91 8.65 -5.45
N ASP A 137 -38.21 8.93 -5.64
CA ASP A 137 -39.00 8.42 -6.75
C ASP A 137 -38.80 9.29 -7.98
N GLY A 138 -38.27 8.70 -9.05
CA GLY A 138 -37.92 9.44 -10.26
C GLY A 138 -39.12 10.16 -10.91
N GLU A 139 -40.33 9.63 -10.80
CA GLU A 139 -41.52 10.29 -11.36
C GLU A 139 -41.95 11.49 -10.53
N ARG A 140 -41.95 11.36 -9.20
CA ARG A 140 -42.23 12.47 -8.28
C ARG A 140 -41.19 13.57 -8.40
N ILE A 141 -39.92 13.21 -8.53
CA ILE A 141 -38.81 14.16 -8.72
C ILE A 141 -38.93 14.87 -10.07
N ALA A 142 -39.16 14.14 -11.17
CA ALA A 142 -39.31 14.73 -12.50
C ALA A 142 -40.46 15.75 -12.56
N ASN A 143 -41.58 15.47 -11.88
CA ASN A 143 -42.77 16.34 -11.87
C ASN A 143 -42.57 17.68 -11.14
N VAL A 144 -41.58 17.77 -10.25
CA VAL A 144 -41.29 19.02 -9.51
C VAL A 144 -40.08 19.77 -10.05
N LEU A 145 -39.24 19.10 -10.85
CA LEU A 145 -38.05 19.67 -11.44
C LEU A 145 -38.37 20.44 -12.73
N SER A 146 -37.55 21.45 -13.00
CA SER A 146 -37.54 22.21 -14.25
C SER A 146 -36.09 22.50 -14.63
N SER A 147 -35.78 22.71 -15.90
CA SER A 147 -34.44 23.10 -16.32
C SER A 147 -34.46 24.41 -17.11
N THR A 148 -33.39 25.18 -16.99
CA THR A 148 -33.13 26.33 -17.85
C THR A 148 -32.38 25.96 -19.13
N ASP A 149 -31.86 24.73 -19.22
CA ASP A 149 -31.25 24.23 -20.45
C ASP A 149 -32.36 23.76 -21.41
N SER A 150 -32.48 24.42 -22.56
CA SER A 150 -33.46 24.12 -23.60
C SER A 150 -33.30 22.72 -24.20
N HIS A 151 -32.11 22.13 -24.10
CA HIS A 151 -31.82 20.80 -24.61
C HIS A 151 -32.05 19.70 -23.56
N PHE A 152 -32.31 20.06 -22.29
CA PHE A 152 -32.59 19.10 -21.23
C PHE A 152 -34.08 19.11 -20.85
N LYS A 153 -34.82 18.12 -21.36
CA LYS A 153 -36.19 17.88 -20.93
C LYS A 153 -36.18 17.03 -19.66
N VAL A 154 -36.79 17.55 -18.60
CA VAL A 154 -36.97 16.81 -17.35
C VAL A 154 -38.03 15.73 -17.57
N THR A 155 -37.58 14.47 -17.67
CA THR A 155 -38.43 13.27 -17.69
C THR A 155 -37.89 12.26 -16.69
N LYS A 156 -38.69 11.24 -16.35
CA LYS A 156 -38.28 10.16 -15.45
C LYS A 156 -37.01 9.46 -15.93
N GLU A 157 -36.86 9.26 -17.23
CA GLU A 157 -35.72 8.62 -17.88
C GLU A 157 -34.47 9.51 -17.76
N ASN A 158 -34.58 10.78 -18.13
CA ASN A 158 -33.44 11.71 -18.15
C ASN A 158 -32.90 12.08 -16.75
N ILE A 159 -33.71 11.93 -15.70
CA ILE A 159 -33.30 12.14 -14.30
C ILE A 159 -33.10 10.83 -13.54
N GLN A 160 -33.16 9.67 -14.22
CA GLN A 160 -33.02 8.36 -13.58
C GLN A 160 -31.68 8.26 -12.84
N VAL A 161 -30.58 8.69 -13.48
CA VAL A 161 -29.24 8.70 -12.87
C VAL A 161 -29.24 9.52 -11.58
N TYR A 162 -29.85 10.71 -11.61
CA TYR A 162 -29.94 11.56 -10.43
C TYR A 162 -30.80 10.94 -9.32
N SER A 163 -31.98 10.43 -9.65
CA SER A 163 -32.87 9.77 -8.67
C SER A 163 -32.20 8.57 -7.99
N LYS A 164 -31.45 7.78 -8.77
CA LYS A 164 -30.65 6.66 -8.26
C LYS A 164 -29.54 7.18 -7.33
N TYR A 165 -28.80 8.20 -7.76
CA TYR A 165 -27.75 8.80 -6.94
C TYR A 165 -28.27 9.32 -5.59
N LEU A 166 -29.41 10.01 -5.58
CA LEU A 166 -30.06 10.48 -4.34
C LEU A 166 -30.46 9.34 -3.42
N LYS A 167 -30.95 8.23 -3.99
CA LYS A 167 -31.33 7.02 -3.24
C LYS A 167 -30.13 6.37 -2.58
N ASP A 168 -29.03 6.26 -3.32
CA ASP A 168 -27.81 5.57 -2.89
C ASP A 168 -26.98 6.47 -1.93
N ASN A 169 -27.04 7.80 -2.08
CA ASN A 169 -26.29 8.78 -1.30
C ASN A 169 -27.15 9.62 -0.34
N LYS A 170 -27.67 8.98 0.71
CA LYS A 170 -28.57 9.62 1.69
C LYS A 170 -27.99 10.86 2.37
N ALA A 171 -26.69 10.87 2.68
CA ALA A 171 -26.05 12.01 3.33
C ALA A 171 -26.03 13.24 2.42
N TYR A 172 -25.69 13.05 1.14
CA TYR A 172 -25.78 14.09 0.11
C TYR A 172 -27.22 14.59 -0.04
N LEU A 173 -28.21 13.68 -0.15
CA LEU A 173 -29.62 14.04 -0.28
C LEU A 173 -30.08 14.93 0.89
N THR A 174 -29.84 14.52 2.14
CA THR A 174 -30.23 15.31 3.32
C THR A 174 -29.57 16.68 3.33
N ASN A 175 -28.27 16.75 3.09
CA ASN A 175 -27.52 18.00 3.09
C ASN A 175 -28.01 18.97 2.00
N MET A 176 -28.22 18.44 0.78
CA MET A 176 -28.75 19.19 -0.34
C MET A 176 -30.17 19.70 -0.07
N VAL A 177 -31.05 18.84 0.48
CA VAL A 177 -32.42 19.18 0.86
C VAL A 177 -32.46 20.28 1.91
N ASP A 178 -31.63 20.19 2.96
CA ASP A 178 -31.57 21.19 4.04
C ASP A 178 -31.07 22.55 3.55
N LYS A 179 -30.12 22.54 2.61
CA LYS A 179 -29.56 23.77 2.02
C LYS A 179 -30.38 24.34 0.87
N LEU A 180 -31.39 23.63 0.39
CA LEU A 180 -32.21 24.04 -0.74
C LEU A 180 -32.80 25.47 -0.62
N PRO A 181 -33.22 25.99 0.56
CA PRO A 181 -33.67 27.38 0.70
C PRO A 181 -32.63 28.45 0.35
N PHE A 182 -31.35 28.10 0.45
CA PHE A 182 -30.17 28.94 0.21
C PHE A 182 -29.42 28.58 -1.08
N SER A 183 -29.98 27.67 -1.87
CA SER A 183 -29.40 27.20 -3.13
C SER A 183 -29.26 28.31 -4.17
N ASN A 184 -28.24 28.18 -5.02
CA ASN A 184 -28.00 29.09 -6.13
C ASN A 184 -27.45 28.35 -7.36
N ALA A 185 -27.65 28.95 -8.53
CA ALA A 185 -27.32 28.35 -9.82
C ALA A 185 -25.81 28.26 -10.14
N SER A 186 -24.92 28.81 -9.32
CA SER A 186 -23.48 28.70 -9.57
C SER A 186 -22.82 27.61 -8.74
N LYS A 187 -23.43 27.18 -7.63
CA LYS A 187 -22.84 26.22 -6.69
C LYS A 187 -23.63 24.93 -6.52
N ASN A 188 -24.87 24.86 -7.00
CA ASN A 188 -25.75 23.74 -6.68
C ASN A 188 -26.34 23.11 -7.94
N ASP A 189 -26.38 21.78 -7.93
CA ASP A 189 -27.01 20.95 -8.96
C ASP A 189 -28.50 21.25 -9.13
N ILE A 190 -29.16 21.57 -8.02
CA ILE A 190 -30.53 22.04 -7.99
C ILE A 190 -30.64 23.35 -7.22
N TYR A 191 -31.53 24.24 -7.65
CA TYR A 191 -31.74 25.51 -6.97
C TYR A 191 -33.16 26.06 -7.11
N ILE A 192 -33.54 26.93 -6.17
CA ILE A 192 -34.86 27.56 -6.18
C ILE A 192 -34.81 28.87 -6.98
N LYS A 193 -35.69 29.02 -7.97
CA LYS A 193 -35.82 30.25 -8.77
C LYS A 193 -37.24 30.78 -8.74
N LYS A 194 -37.40 32.06 -8.38
CA LYS A 194 -38.69 32.75 -8.53
C LYS A 194 -39.01 32.90 -10.02
N ASN A 195 -40.13 32.35 -10.47
CA ASN A 195 -40.55 32.32 -11.86
C ASN A 195 -42.02 32.75 -12.03
N GLY A 196 -42.26 34.06 -11.99
CA GLY A 196 -43.57 34.66 -12.21
C GLY A 196 -44.51 34.54 -11.01
N LYS A 197 -45.82 34.53 -11.30
CA LYS A 197 -46.89 34.47 -10.30
C LYS A 197 -47.96 33.46 -10.67
N LYS A 198 -48.50 32.74 -9.67
CA LYS A 198 -49.69 31.90 -9.80
C LYS A 198 -50.94 32.75 -9.54
N PHE A 199 -51.95 32.61 -10.42
CA PHE A 199 -53.19 33.41 -10.40
C PHE A 199 -52.95 34.93 -10.36
N PHE A 200 -51.83 35.40 -10.92
CA PHE A 200 -51.38 36.80 -10.87
C PHE A 200 -51.09 37.40 -9.48
N LEU A 201 -51.31 36.65 -8.40
CA LEU A 201 -51.20 37.14 -7.03
C LEU A 201 -49.95 36.58 -6.33
N TYR A 202 -49.81 35.25 -6.31
CA TYR A 202 -48.82 34.56 -5.48
C TYR A 202 -47.53 34.32 -6.22
N ASP A 203 -46.39 34.52 -5.56
CA ASP A 203 -45.09 34.23 -6.17
C ASP A 203 -44.95 32.73 -6.46
N LYS A 204 -44.49 32.39 -7.67
CA LYS A 204 -44.19 31.01 -8.06
C LYS A 204 -42.69 30.78 -7.95
N TYR A 205 -42.30 29.71 -7.28
CA TYR A 205 -40.90 29.29 -7.18
C TYR A 205 -40.76 27.92 -7.83
N ASP A 206 -39.88 27.79 -8.81
CA ASP A 206 -39.59 26.52 -9.47
C ASP A 206 -38.31 25.91 -8.90
N LEU A 207 -38.28 24.58 -8.75
CA LEU A 207 -37.07 23.84 -8.45
C LEU A 207 -36.34 23.55 -9.76
N MET A 208 -35.20 24.21 -9.94
CA MET A 208 -34.39 24.11 -11.15
C MET A 208 -33.32 23.03 -10.99
N ILE A 209 -33.09 22.22 -12.02
CA ILE A 209 -31.95 21.28 -12.16
C ILE A 209 -30.97 21.79 -13.22
N GLN A 210 -29.68 21.69 -12.89
CA GLN A 210 -28.58 22.04 -13.77
C GLN A 210 -27.99 20.76 -14.39
N PRO A 211 -28.24 20.51 -15.68
CA PRO A 211 -27.61 19.40 -16.35
C PRO A 211 -26.12 19.68 -16.58
N VAL A 212 -25.38 18.59 -16.80
CA VAL A 212 -23.95 18.58 -17.10
C VAL A 212 -23.69 18.03 -18.49
N TYR A 213 -22.63 18.53 -19.12
CA TYR A 213 -22.06 17.97 -20.33
C TYR A 213 -20.70 17.36 -20.00
N PHE A 214 -20.31 16.31 -20.70
CA PHE A 214 -18.94 15.81 -20.68
C PHE A 214 -18.29 16.03 -22.04
N ASN A 215 -17.04 16.45 -22.01
CA ASN A 215 -16.19 16.54 -23.18
C ASN A 215 -15.09 15.50 -23.04
N ILE A 216 -15.24 14.40 -23.76
CA ILE A 216 -14.38 13.22 -23.65
C ILE A 216 -13.37 13.29 -24.79
N SER A 217 -12.07 13.33 -24.46
CA SER A 217 -10.98 13.28 -25.44
C SER A 217 -10.29 11.93 -25.43
N THR A 218 -9.74 11.51 -26.57
CA THR A 218 -8.85 10.32 -26.64
C THR A 218 -7.83 10.49 -27.75
N ASN A 219 -6.67 9.87 -27.57
CA ASN A 219 -5.59 9.75 -28.55
C ASN A 219 -5.59 8.42 -29.32
N THR A 220 -6.71 7.69 -29.30
CA THR A 220 -6.82 6.37 -29.93
C THR A 220 -7.96 6.36 -30.92
N SER A 221 -7.64 6.17 -32.20
CA SER A 221 -8.62 6.00 -33.28
C SER A 221 -9.30 4.63 -33.19
N GLY A 222 -10.58 4.54 -33.55
CA GLY A 222 -11.37 3.32 -33.48
C GLY A 222 -11.86 2.95 -32.08
N MET A 223 -11.61 3.78 -31.06
CA MET A 223 -12.07 3.55 -29.69
C MET A 223 -13.59 3.75 -29.61
N GLU A 224 -14.31 2.71 -29.18
CA GLU A 224 -15.72 2.78 -28.79
C GLU A 224 -15.85 3.32 -27.36
N ILE A 225 -16.45 4.49 -27.20
CA ILE A 225 -16.72 5.09 -25.90
C ILE A 225 -18.21 4.94 -25.60
N ALA A 226 -18.53 4.29 -24.47
CA ALA A 226 -19.88 4.05 -24.00
C ALA A 226 -20.10 4.65 -22.61
N ILE A 227 -21.31 5.17 -22.36
CA ILE A 227 -21.73 5.63 -21.03
C ILE A 227 -22.79 4.68 -20.43
N ASN A 228 -22.65 4.37 -19.14
CA ASN A 228 -23.58 3.54 -18.36
C ASN A 228 -24.01 2.26 -19.09
N LYS A 229 -23.04 1.58 -19.72
CA LYS A 229 -23.20 0.27 -20.39
C LYS A 229 -24.28 0.21 -21.48
N GLN A 230 -24.43 1.24 -22.33
CA GLN A 230 -25.03 1.25 -23.70
C GLN A 230 -25.93 2.46 -24.00
N VAL A 231 -26.10 3.43 -23.09
CA VAL A 231 -27.07 4.52 -23.31
C VAL A 231 -26.70 5.39 -24.50
N GLU A 232 -25.42 5.70 -24.66
CA GLU A 232 -24.86 6.40 -25.82
C GLU A 232 -23.49 5.82 -26.16
N LYS A 233 -23.18 5.76 -27.45
CA LYS A 233 -21.89 5.30 -27.98
C LYS A 233 -21.32 6.31 -28.96
N ALA A 234 -20.01 6.48 -28.93
CA ALA A 234 -19.24 7.16 -29.97
C ALA A 234 -18.06 6.29 -30.38
N VAL A 235 -17.62 6.42 -31.62
CA VAL A 235 -16.40 5.79 -32.12
C VAL A 235 -15.46 6.90 -32.54
N SER A 236 -14.23 6.91 -32.02
CA SER A 236 -13.22 7.89 -32.42
C SER A 236 -12.77 7.64 -33.86
N ASP A 237 -12.70 8.70 -34.65
CA ASP A 237 -12.27 8.66 -36.06
C ASP A 237 -10.82 9.12 -36.26
N SER A 238 -10.16 9.57 -35.18
CA SER A 238 -8.84 10.18 -35.20
C SER A 238 -8.16 10.09 -33.84
N GLU A 239 -6.84 10.33 -33.81
CA GLU A 239 -6.02 10.38 -32.59
C GLU A 239 -6.11 11.74 -31.85
N LYS A 240 -6.97 12.65 -32.30
CA LYS A 240 -7.29 13.90 -31.58
C LYS A 240 -8.81 14.05 -31.47
N TYR A 241 -9.46 12.92 -31.18
CA TYR A 241 -10.91 12.86 -31.14
C TYR A 241 -11.44 13.52 -29.87
N THR A 242 -12.57 14.21 -30.01
CA THR A 242 -13.29 14.80 -28.90
C THR A 242 -14.78 14.58 -29.11
N TRP A 243 -15.43 14.00 -28.11
CA TRP A 243 -16.87 13.78 -28.10
C TRP A 243 -17.52 14.56 -26.98
N LYS A 244 -18.48 15.41 -27.34
CA LYS A 244 -19.32 16.12 -26.38
C LYS A 244 -20.63 15.36 -26.19
N ILE A 245 -20.87 14.89 -24.96
CA ILE A 245 -22.09 14.21 -24.56
C ILE A 245 -22.88 15.04 -23.53
N GLY A 246 -24.21 14.98 -23.64
CA GLY A 246 -25.16 15.66 -22.78
C GLY A 246 -26.17 16.52 -23.54
N PRO A 247 -27.08 17.20 -22.82
CA PRO A 247 -27.10 17.38 -21.36
C PRO A 247 -27.53 16.11 -20.59
N LEU A 248 -26.82 15.80 -19.50
CA LEU A 248 -27.13 14.70 -18.58
C LEU A 248 -27.50 15.24 -17.19
N SER A 249 -28.28 14.50 -16.41
CA SER A 249 -28.59 14.92 -15.03
C SER A 249 -27.34 14.83 -14.13
N PRO A 250 -27.26 15.51 -12.99
CA PRO A 250 -26.26 15.24 -11.97
C PRO A 250 -26.33 13.77 -11.48
N GLY A 251 -25.23 13.22 -10.99
CA GLY A 251 -25.16 11.86 -10.44
C GLY A 251 -23.91 11.10 -10.85
N ALA A 252 -23.94 9.77 -10.70
CA ALA A 252 -22.81 8.89 -10.98
C ALA A 252 -22.86 8.30 -12.41
N TYR A 253 -21.72 8.33 -13.10
CA TYR A 253 -21.53 7.88 -14.47
C TYR A 253 -20.36 6.90 -14.59
N GLU A 254 -20.55 5.84 -15.36
CA GLU A 254 -19.48 4.92 -15.77
C GLU A 254 -19.21 5.12 -17.26
N PHE A 255 -17.99 5.52 -17.61
CA PHE A 255 -17.53 5.66 -18.99
C PHE A 255 -16.58 4.52 -19.32
N ILE A 256 -16.84 3.81 -20.41
CA ILE A 256 -16.04 2.66 -20.84
C ILE A 256 -15.51 2.95 -22.24
N GLY A 257 -14.19 2.93 -22.42
CA GLY A 257 -13.52 3.01 -23.72
C GLY A 257 -13.00 1.64 -24.12
N SER A 258 -13.49 1.09 -25.22
CA SER A 258 -13.06 -0.20 -25.78
C SER A 258 -12.28 0.04 -27.08
N PHE A 259 -11.14 -0.59 -27.26
CA PHE A 259 -10.27 -0.37 -28.41
C PHE A 259 -9.39 -1.58 -28.68
N ASP A 260 -9.01 -1.76 -29.94
CA ASP A 260 -8.04 -2.79 -30.31
C ASP A 260 -6.61 -2.23 -30.21
N TYR A 261 -5.73 -3.00 -29.61
CA TYR A 261 -4.29 -2.73 -29.57
C TYR A 261 -3.55 -4.07 -29.66
N ASN A 262 -2.67 -4.22 -30.65
CA ASN A 262 -1.93 -5.46 -30.93
C ASN A 262 -2.81 -6.69 -31.08
N ASP A 263 -3.83 -6.57 -31.92
CA ASP A 263 -4.81 -7.63 -32.22
C ASP A 263 -5.55 -8.16 -30.97
N LYS A 264 -5.52 -7.41 -29.87
CA LYS A 264 -6.24 -7.70 -28.62
C LYS A 264 -7.24 -6.58 -28.32
N GLU A 265 -8.45 -6.97 -27.96
CA GLU A 265 -9.47 -6.06 -27.45
C GLU A 265 -9.09 -5.62 -26.03
N ASN A 266 -9.05 -4.31 -25.81
CA ASN A 266 -8.71 -3.70 -24.53
C ASN A 266 -9.84 -2.77 -24.09
N THR A 267 -10.00 -2.63 -22.77
CA THR A 267 -11.02 -1.74 -22.19
C THR A 267 -10.46 -0.92 -21.05
N ILE A 268 -10.80 0.36 -21.00
CA ILE A 268 -10.57 1.25 -19.87
C ILE A 268 -11.91 1.77 -19.34
N SER A 269 -12.03 1.93 -18.02
CA SER A 269 -13.24 2.43 -17.38
C SER A 269 -12.92 3.60 -16.44
N GLN A 270 -13.77 4.64 -16.47
CA GLN A 270 -13.73 5.76 -15.54
C GLN A 270 -15.09 5.94 -14.88
N SER A 271 -15.11 5.87 -13.56
CA SER A 271 -16.29 6.16 -12.75
C SER A 271 -16.23 7.59 -12.23
N ILE A 272 -17.26 8.38 -12.54
CA ILE A 272 -17.31 9.80 -12.26
C ILE A 272 -18.59 10.14 -11.51
N GLU A 273 -18.44 10.69 -10.31
CA GLU A 273 -19.54 11.36 -9.61
C GLU A 273 -19.57 12.83 -10.00
N GLN A 274 -20.65 13.24 -10.66
CA GLN A 274 -20.86 14.60 -11.09
C GLN A 274 -22.02 15.22 -10.33
N VAL A 275 -21.68 15.75 -9.15
CA VAL A 275 -22.58 16.52 -8.28
C VAL A 275 -21.86 17.75 -7.72
N ASP A 276 -22.62 18.63 -7.07
CA ASP A 276 -22.19 19.90 -6.47
C ASP A 276 -21.38 20.79 -7.41
N ARG A 277 -21.56 20.59 -8.71
CA ARG A 277 -20.89 21.35 -9.78
C ARG A 277 -19.35 21.31 -9.73
N VAL A 278 -18.78 20.28 -9.12
CA VAL A 278 -17.33 20.05 -9.01
C VAL A 278 -16.73 19.83 -10.40
N ASP A 279 -15.57 20.46 -10.68
CA ASP A 279 -14.80 20.34 -11.93
C ASP A 279 -15.57 20.64 -13.22
N ILE A 280 -16.62 21.46 -13.12
CA ILE A 280 -17.39 21.94 -14.25
C ILE A 280 -16.92 23.34 -14.66
N ASN A 281 -16.68 23.54 -15.96
CA ASN A 281 -16.36 24.86 -16.51
C ASN A 281 -17.60 25.78 -16.65
N GLY A 282 -17.38 27.04 -17.06
CA GLY A 282 -18.44 28.03 -17.24
C GLY A 282 -19.53 27.70 -18.28
N LYS A 283 -19.38 26.61 -19.05
CA LYS A 283 -20.35 26.09 -20.03
C LYS A 283 -21.06 24.81 -19.54
N ASN A 284 -21.10 24.59 -18.22
CA ASN A 284 -21.64 23.38 -17.63
C ASN A 284 -20.98 22.08 -18.13
N THR A 285 -19.72 22.14 -18.57
CA THR A 285 -19.01 20.99 -19.15
C THR A 285 -17.85 20.54 -18.26
N ARG A 286 -17.72 19.23 -18.01
CA ARG A 286 -16.53 18.60 -17.43
C ARG A 286 -15.72 17.93 -18.53
N ASN A 287 -14.40 18.09 -18.47
CA ASN A 287 -13.50 17.41 -19.40
C ASN A 287 -13.10 16.05 -18.81
N LEU A 288 -13.08 15.01 -19.62
CA LEU A 288 -12.58 13.67 -19.27
C LEU A 288 -11.59 13.24 -20.36
N SER A 289 -10.45 12.68 -19.95
CA SER A 289 -9.43 12.21 -20.89
C SER A 289 -9.35 10.68 -20.86
N PHE A 290 -9.50 10.06 -22.03
CA PHE A 290 -9.25 8.66 -22.34
C PHE A 290 -7.97 8.54 -23.18
N GLU A 291 -7.01 9.44 -22.95
CA GLU A 291 -5.68 9.36 -23.54
C GLU A 291 -4.92 8.18 -22.94
N LEU A 292 -4.28 7.41 -23.82
CA LEU A 292 -3.51 6.22 -23.46
C LEU A 292 -2.02 6.52 -23.63
N THR A 293 -1.22 6.10 -22.65
CA THR A 293 0.24 6.06 -22.78
C THR A 293 0.62 4.77 -23.52
N LYS A 294 0.84 4.85 -24.83
CA LYS A 294 1.29 3.72 -25.64
C LYS A 294 2.81 3.68 -25.60
N ILE A 295 3.40 2.61 -25.07
CA ILE A 295 4.85 2.42 -25.08
C ILE A 295 5.25 1.35 -26.07
N LYS A 296 6.42 1.54 -26.69
CA LYS A 296 7.06 0.62 -27.61
C LYS A 296 8.57 0.64 -27.38
N MET A 297 9.14 -0.51 -27.02
CA MET A 297 10.55 -0.63 -26.67
C MET A 297 11.11 -1.99 -27.08
N ASP A 298 12.40 -2.07 -27.31
CA ASP A 298 13.12 -3.33 -27.44
C ASP A 298 13.71 -3.69 -26.07
N ILE A 299 13.32 -4.84 -25.51
CA ILE A 299 13.97 -5.37 -24.31
C ILE A 299 15.21 -6.15 -24.73
N VAL A 300 16.33 -5.88 -24.07
CA VAL A 300 17.60 -6.57 -24.27
C VAL A 300 18.14 -7.04 -22.91
N SER A 301 18.50 -8.31 -22.82
CA SER A 301 19.05 -8.94 -21.63
C SER A 301 20.17 -9.91 -22.00
N GLU A 302 21.08 -10.17 -21.06
CA GLU A 302 22.05 -11.28 -21.20
C GLU A 302 21.42 -12.63 -20.80
N LEU A 303 20.25 -12.62 -20.16
CA LEU A 303 19.45 -13.83 -19.93
C LEU A 303 18.99 -14.41 -21.27
N SER A 304 19.24 -15.68 -21.55
CA SER A 304 18.79 -16.30 -22.80
C SER A 304 17.27 -16.48 -22.86
N GLU A 305 16.64 -16.75 -21.71
CA GLU A 305 15.22 -17.07 -21.56
C GLU A 305 14.63 -16.33 -20.35
N GLY A 306 13.33 -16.03 -20.41
CA GLY A 306 12.58 -15.39 -19.33
C GLY A 306 11.21 -14.90 -19.82
N GLU A 307 10.34 -14.52 -18.90
CA GLU A 307 9.02 -13.95 -19.18
C GLU A 307 9.00 -12.49 -18.76
N VAL A 308 8.51 -11.60 -19.63
CA VAL A 308 8.24 -10.20 -19.31
C VAL A 308 6.85 -10.12 -18.69
N LEU A 309 6.74 -9.50 -17.52
CA LEU A 309 5.49 -9.36 -16.79
C LEU A 309 5.09 -7.90 -16.67
N VAL A 310 3.78 -7.65 -16.80
CA VAL A 310 3.15 -6.40 -16.37
C VAL A 310 2.12 -6.75 -15.30
N ASP A 311 2.26 -6.15 -14.12
CA ASP A 311 1.40 -6.41 -12.95
C ASP A 311 1.29 -7.91 -12.59
N GLY A 312 2.39 -8.65 -12.75
CA GLY A 312 2.46 -10.09 -12.45
C GLY A 312 1.89 -11.00 -13.53
N HIS A 313 1.44 -10.46 -14.67
CA HIS A 313 0.96 -11.24 -15.82
C HIS A 313 1.98 -11.25 -16.95
N THR A 314 2.33 -12.44 -17.47
CA THR A 314 3.20 -12.57 -18.64
C THR A 314 2.57 -11.86 -19.84
N VAL A 315 3.29 -10.90 -20.41
CA VAL A 315 2.91 -10.18 -21.63
C VAL A 315 3.70 -10.64 -22.85
N GLU A 316 4.94 -11.08 -22.66
CA GLU A 316 5.82 -11.57 -23.71
C GLU A 316 6.91 -12.48 -23.12
N SER A 317 7.62 -13.25 -23.95
CA SER A 317 8.77 -14.05 -23.54
C SER A 317 10.04 -13.57 -24.22
N LEU A 318 11.17 -13.59 -23.50
CA LEU A 318 12.49 -13.37 -24.08
C LEU A 318 12.81 -14.51 -25.05
N ASP A 319 13.10 -14.17 -26.31
CA ASP A 319 13.73 -15.07 -27.27
C ASP A 319 15.20 -14.70 -27.41
N SER A 320 16.09 -15.56 -26.94
CA SER A 320 17.55 -15.33 -26.99
C SER A 320 17.95 -13.98 -26.37
N GLY A 321 17.33 -13.66 -25.23
CA GLY A 321 17.54 -12.42 -24.47
C GLY A 321 16.94 -11.16 -25.08
N LYS A 322 15.98 -11.29 -26.00
CA LYS A 322 15.35 -10.13 -26.63
C LYS A 322 13.84 -10.23 -26.68
N VAL A 323 13.20 -9.07 -26.61
CA VAL A 323 11.84 -8.84 -27.13
C VAL A 323 11.92 -7.63 -28.05
N THR A 324 11.47 -7.77 -29.29
CA THR A 324 11.65 -6.75 -30.32
C THR A 324 10.46 -6.72 -31.28
N PRO A 325 9.57 -5.72 -31.19
CA PRO A 325 9.37 -4.79 -30.08
C PRO A 325 8.42 -5.37 -29.01
N LEU A 326 8.55 -4.90 -27.77
CA LEU A 326 7.51 -4.96 -26.76
C LEU A 326 6.61 -3.74 -26.90
N GLU A 327 5.31 -3.97 -26.99
CA GLU A 327 4.31 -2.91 -27.14
C GLU A 327 3.20 -3.04 -26.11
N LEU A 328 2.96 -1.99 -25.34
CA LEU A 328 2.05 -2.00 -24.20
C LEU A 328 1.25 -0.69 -24.09
N ILE A 329 0.09 -0.78 -23.43
CA ILE A 329 -0.59 0.39 -22.86
C ILE A 329 -0.12 0.53 -21.42
N TRP A 330 0.63 1.58 -21.12
CA TRP A 330 1.22 1.81 -19.81
C TRP A 330 0.26 2.55 -18.88
N ARG A 331 0.28 2.18 -17.60
CA ARG A 331 -0.39 2.91 -16.51
C ARG A 331 0.66 3.34 -15.50
N ASP A 332 0.50 4.51 -14.90
CA ASP A 332 1.47 5.08 -13.95
C ASP A 332 1.73 4.19 -12.71
N ASP A 333 0.79 3.31 -12.36
CA ASP A 333 0.89 2.36 -11.25
C ASP A 333 1.32 0.95 -11.66
N ALA A 334 1.55 0.71 -12.96
CA ALA A 334 1.92 -0.60 -13.49
C ALA A 334 3.37 -0.96 -13.12
N LYS A 335 3.61 -2.26 -12.94
CA LYS A 335 4.94 -2.82 -12.65
C LYS A 335 5.42 -3.66 -13.82
N LEU A 336 6.56 -3.30 -14.41
CA LEU A 336 7.26 -4.13 -15.39
C LEU A 336 8.30 -4.97 -14.66
N GLN A 337 8.30 -6.28 -14.85
CA GLN A 337 9.21 -7.22 -14.18
C GLN A 337 9.66 -8.29 -15.17
N ILE A 338 10.74 -9.01 -14.81
CA ILE A 338 11.21 -10.21 -15.51
C ILE A 338 11.07 -11.40 -14.58
N LYS A 339 10.44 -12.47 -15.05
CA LYS A 339 10.45 -13.77 -14.40
C LYS A 339 11.47 -14.64 -15.10
N GLN A 340 12.44 -15.10 -14.33
CA GLN A 340 13.44 -16.05 -14.77
C GLN A 340 13.11 -17.43 -14.19
N LYS A 341 13.26 -18.46 -15.02
CA LYS A 341 13.26 -19.84 -14.56
C LYS A 341 14.64 -20.42 -14.72
N TYR A 342 15.15 -21.04 -13.65
CA TYR A 342 16.40 -21.76 -13.65
C TYR A 342 16.16 -23.16 -13.09
N GLY A 343 15.86 -24.11 -13.98
CA GLY A 343 15.32 -25.41 -13.57
C GLY A 343 14.00 -25.24 -12.81
N GLU A 344 13.96 -25.68 -11.56
CA GLU A 344 12.80 -25.53 -10.66
C GLU A 344 12.79 -24.21 -9.88
N LEU A 345 13.87 -23.42 -9.94
CA LEU A 345 13.94 -22.12 -9.28
C LEU A 345 13.21 -21.09 -10.14
N GLU A 346 12.20 -20.44 -9.56
CA GLU A 346 11.54 -19.28 -10.17
C GLU A 346 11.95 -18.00 -9.43
N LEU A 347 12.51 -17.04 -10.17
CA LEU A 347 12.87 -15.72 -9.66
C LEU A 347 12.04 -14.66 -10.37
N ILE A 348 11.56 -13.67 -9.63
CA ILE A 348 10.86 -12.50 -10.17
C ILE A 348 11.69 -11.28 -9.80
N SER A 349 12.04 -10.47 -10.79
CA SER A 349 12.81 -9.27 -10.58
C SER A 349 12.05 -8.28 -9.70
N GLU A 350 12.75 -7.34 -9.06
CA GLU A 350 12.12 -6.11 -8.62
C GLU A 350 11.48 -5.37 -9.81
N PRO A 351 10.48 -4.49 -9.57
CA PRO A 351 9.93 -3.63 -10.61
C PRO A 351 11.05 -2.84 -11.30
N LEU A 352 11.13 -2.97 -12.62
CA LEU A 352 12.13 -2.28 -13.41
C LEU A 352 11.84 -0.78 -13.41
N ASP A 353 12.85 0.01 -13.07
CA ASP A 353 12.75 1.46 -13.09
C ASP A 353 12.95 1.99 -14.52
N PHE A 354 11.93 2.66 -15.05
CA PHE A 354 12.02 3.36 -16.33
C PHE A 354 10.98 4.48 -16.43
N TYR A 355 11.25 5.44 -17.30
CA TYR A 355 10.36 6.55 -17.62
C TYR A 355 9.57 6.22 -18.90
N PRO A 356 8.25 6.00 -18.83
CA PRO A 356 7.43 5.65 -20.00
C PRO A 356 7.51 6.67 -21.14
N GLU A 357 7.73 7.94 -20.81
CA GLU A 357 7.94 9.04 -21.76
C GLU A 357 9.14 8.84 -22.70
N ASP A 358 10.16 8.08 -22.27
CA ASP A 358 11.34 7.76 -23.10
C ASP A 358 11.02 6.68 -24.14
N TYR A 359 9.90 5.96 -23.98
CA TYR A 359 9.51 4.82 -24.81
C TYR A 359 8.14 4.98 -25.46
N LEU A 360 7.67 6.22 -25.65
CA LEU A 360 6.40 6.47 -26.35
C LEU A 360 6.41 5.88 -27.76
N ALA A 361 5.34 5.17 -28.12
CA ALA A 361 5.25 4.43 -29.37
C ALA A 361 5.41 5.32 -30.61
N GLU A 362 4.96 6.57 -30.55
CA GLU A 362 5.13 7.57 -31.62
C GLU A 362 6.58 7.97 -31.87
N ASN A 363 7.47 7.78 -30.89
CA ASN A 363 8.88 8.14 -30.94
C ASN A 363 9.80 6.92 -31.12
N TYR A 364 9.23 5.73 -31.34
CA TYR A 364 10.01 4.49 -31.38
C TYR A 364 11.10 4.51 -32.45
N SER A 365 12.31 4.12 -32.04
CA SER A 365 13.45 3.85 -32.92
C SER A 365 14.26 2.69 -32.37
N THR A 366 14.69 1.78 -33.25
CA THR A 366 15.55 0.64 -32.89
C THR A 366 16.91 1.06 -32.32
N GLU A 367 17.30 2.33 -32.44
CA GLU A 367 18.56 2.85 -31.89
C GLU A 367 18.41 3.42 -30.47
N HIS A 368 17.24 3.97 -30.14
CA HIS A 368 17.03 4.75 -28.91
C HIS A 368 15.99 4.16 -27.95
N SER A 369 15.15 3.22 -28.41
CA SER A 369 14.09 2.62 -27.61
C SER A 369 14.52 1.27 -27.03
N LYS A 370 15.76 1.14 -26.54
CA LYS A 370 16.26 -0.11 -25.95
C LYS A 370 16.28 -0.03 -24.43
N MET A 371 15.60 -0.97 -23.79
CA MET A 371 15.65 -1.17 -22.36
C MET A 371 16.56 -2.36 -22.05
N TYR A 372 17.64 -2.11 -21.31
CA TYR A 372 18.54 -3.17 -20.85
C TYR A 372 18.05 -3.68 -19.49
N ILE A 373 17.86 -4.99 -19.39
CA ILE A 373 17.43 -5.62 -18.14
C ILE A 373 18.62 -5.71 -17.18
N PRO A 374 18.52 -5.15 -15.97
CA PRO A 374 19.54 -5.29 -14.96
C PRO A 374 19.56 -6.73 -14.43
N ILE A 375 20.76 -7.27 -14.29
CA ILE A 375 21.04 -8.65 -13.87
C ILE A 375 22.26 -8.65 -12.95
N HIS A 376 22.36 -9.68 -12.11
CA HIS A 376 23.57 -9.98 -11.37
C HIS A 376 24.26 -11.18 -12.01
N ASP A 377 25.56 -11.04 -12.27
CA ASP A 377 26.45 -12.15 -12.60
C ASP A 377 27.42 -12.36 -11.43
N PHE A 378 27.50 -13.58 -10.94
CA PHE A 378 28.48 -13.95 -9.93
C PHE A 378 29.13 -15.29 -10.23
N SER A 379 30.33 -15.45 -9.68
CA SER A 379 31.03 -16.72 -9.64
C SER A 379 31.14 -17.20 -8.22
N ILE A 380 31.12 -18.51 -8.05
CA ILE A 380 31.24 -19.18 -6.76
C ILE A 380 32.58 -19.88 -6.70
N SER A 381 33.25 -19.76 -5.57
CA SER A 381 34.44 -20.53 -5.23
C SER A 381 34.32 -21.18 -3.85
N SER A 382 35.09 -22.22 -3.59
CA SER A 382 35.05 -22.96 -2.32
C SER A 382 36.39 -23.61 -1.99
N ASN A 383 36.60 -23.95 -0.72
CA ASN A 383 37.74 -24.77 -0.27
C ASN A 383 37.63 -26.24 -0.69
N VAL A 384 36.45 -26.73 -1.06
CA VAL A 384 36.28 -28.09 -1.59
C VAL A 384 36.26 -28.09 -3.12
N SER A 385 36.79 -29.15 -3.74
CA SER A 385 36.85 -29.25 -5.21
C SER A 385 35.52 -29.58 -5.88
N SER A 386 34.56 -30.14 -5.14
CA SER A 386 33.28 -30.63 -5.67
C SER A 386 32.14 -30.41 -4.67
N GLY A 387 30.94 -30.12 -5.19
CA GLY A 387 29.72 -29.97 -4.40
C GLY A 387 28.56 -29.49 -5.29
N ASP A 388 27.33 -29.79 -4.91
CA ASP A 388 26.14 -29.24 -5.55
C ASP A 388 25.87 -27.84 -4.96
N VAL A 389 25.68 -26.84 -5.80
CA VAL A 389 25.39 -25.45 -5.39
C VAL A 389 23.90 -25.21 -5.43
N TYR A 390 23.40 -24.50 -4.42
CA TYR A 390 22.01 -24.18 -4.21
C TYR A 390 21.80 -22.67 -4.09
N VAL A 391 20.71 -22.19 -4.70
CA VAL A 391 20.16 -20.85 -4.50
C VAL A 391 18.73 -21.00 -4.01
N ASN A 392 18.39 -20.42 -2.86
CA ASN A 392 17.07 -20.55 -2.22
C ASN A 392 16.60 -22.01 -2.11
N ASP A 393 17.50 -22.90 -1.70
CA ASP A 393 17.27 -24.36 -1.58
C ASP A 393 17.06 -25.13 -2.89
N HIS A 394 17.19 -24.48 -4.05
CA HIS A 394 17.15 -25.14 -5.36
C HIS A 394 18.55 -25.34 -5.92
N SER A 395 18.85 -26.54 -6.41
CA SER A 395 20.15 -26.82 -7.04
C SER A 395 20.27 -26.08 -8.37
N ILE A 396 21.35 -25.32 -8.53
CA ILE A 396 21.62 -24.49 -9.71
C ILE A 396 22.85 -24.95 -10.49
N GLY A 397 23.67 -25.83 -9.93
CA GLY A 397 24.90 -26.27 -10.60
C GLY A 397 25.79 -27.07 -9.67
N LYS A 398 27.00 -27.37 -10.16
CA LYS A 398 28.02 -28.11 -9.41
C LYS A 398 29.34 -27.39 -9.47
N LEU A 399 30.09 -27.45 -8.38
CA LEU A 399 31.49 -27.03 -8.34
C LEU A 399 32.32 -27.99 -9.19
N SER A 400 33.20 -27.42 -10.01
CA SER A 400 34.28 -28.11 -10.71
C SER A 400 35.59 -27.44 -10.32
N ASP A 401 36.52 -28.20 -9.75
CA ASP A 401 37.77 -27.68 -9.19
C ASP A 401 37.55 -26.50 -8.23
N GLY A 402 36.50 -26.63 -7.41
CA GLY A 402 36.10 -25.64 -6.40
C GLY A 402 35.52 -24.36 -6.98
N ARG A 403 35.09 -24.34 -8.24
CA ARG A 403 34.51 -23.17 -8.89
C ARG A 403 33.21 -23.48 -9.64
N LEU A 404 32.33 -22.49 -9.72
CA LEU A 404 31.18 -22.42 -10.61
C LEU A 404 31.01 -20.99 -11.10
N ASN A 405 31.21 -20.75 -12.40
CA ASN A 405 31.25 -19.40 -12.97
C ASN A 405 29.98 -19.09 -13.77
N HIS A 406 29.74 -17.80 -14.00
CA HIS A 406 28.68 -17.27 -14.88
C HIS A 406 27.27 -17.65 -14.43
N LEU A 407 26.95 -17.36 -13.17
CA LEU A 407 25.60 -17.47 -12.66
C LEU A 407 24.88 -16.14 -12.77
N THR A 408 24.05 -16.04 -13.80
CA THR A 408 23.31 -14.83 -14.12
C THR A 408 21.87 -14.90 -13.62
N PHE A 409 21.48 -13.98 -12.74
CA PHE A 409 20.14 -13.89 -12.18
C PHE A 409 19.52 -12.50 -12.32
N VAL A 410 18.19 -12.43 -12.40
CA VAL A 410 17.46 -11.17 -12.22
C VAL A 410 17.68 -10.60 -10.82
N ILE A 411 17.67 -9.28 -10.69
CA ILE A 411 17.71 -8.61 -9.38
C ILE A 411 16.37 -8.77 -8.68
N THR A 412 16.32 -9.50 -7.55
CA THR A 412 15.10 -9.81 -6.81
C THR A 412 14.89 -8.86 -5.62
N GLU A 413 13.63 -8.63 -5.21
CA GLU A 413 13.34 -7.84 -3.99
C GLU A 413 13.84 -8.51 -2.70
N GLN A 414 13.84 -9.84 -2.66
CA GLN A 414 14.34 -10.64 -1.53
C GLN A 414 15.79 -11.07 -1.79
N PRO A 415 16.65 -11.12 -0.75
CA PRO A 415 18.01 -11.61 -0.89
C PRO A 415 18.03 -13.07 -1.33
N LEU A 416 19.04 -13.43 -2.11
CA LEU A 416 19.27 -14.81 -2.53
C LEU A 416 20.10 -15.52 -1.47
N LYS A 417 19.75 -16.77 -1.14
CA LYS A 417 20.52 -17.60 -0.19
C LYS A 417 21.34 -18.62 -0.94
N LEU A 418 22.66 -18.49 -0.85
CA LEU A 418 23.60 -19.38 -1.54
C LEU A 418 24.19 -20.38 -0.54
N GLN A 419 24.27 -21.64 -0.93
CA GLN A 419 24.92 -22.70 -0.15
C GLN A 419 25.45 -23.78 -1.09
N ALA A 420 26.58 -24.38 -0.75
CA ALA A 420 27.08 -25.57 -1.40
C ALA A 420 26.93 -26.78 -0.47
N LYS A 421 26.62 -27.94 -1.06
CA LYS A 421 26.40 -29.20 -0.34
C LYS A 421 27.22 -30.31 -0.98
N GLN A 422 27.98 -31.03 -0.17
CA GLN A 422 28.77 -32.18 -0.61
C GLN A 422 28.16 -33.45 -0.04
N LYS A 423 27.79 -34.38 -0.93
CA LYS A 423 27.25 -35.69 -0.55
C LYS A 423 28.33 -36.75 -0.64
N PHE A 424 28.39 -37.60 0.37
CA PHE A 424 29.34 -38.69 0.48
C PHE A 424 28.68 -40.04 0.17
N GLU A 425 29.50 -41.06 -0.09
CA GLU A 425 29.01 -42.41 -0.45
C GLU A 425 28.23 -43.09 0.68
N ASP A 426 28.54 -42.75 1.93
CA ASP A 426 27.82 -43.22 3.12
C ASP A 426 26.43 -42.57 3.29
N GLY A 427 26.06 -41.64 2.40
CA GLY A 427 24.80 -40.90 2.43
C GLY A 427 24.81 -39.68 3.34
N SER A 428 25.91 -39.41 4.04
CA SER A 428 26.09 -38.19 4.81
C SER A 428 26.28 -36.98 3.89
N GLU A 429 25.97 -35.79 4.42
CA GLU A 429 26.07 -34.52 3.71
C GLU A 429 26.87 -33.54 4.56
N LEU A 430 27.78 -32.82 3.93
CA LEU A 430 28.45 -31.67 4.49
C LEU A 430 27.93 -30.41 3.79
N ASN A 431 27.72 -29.36 4.56
CA ASN A 431 27.20 -28.10 4.08
C ASN A 431 28.23 -26.98 4.26
N SER A 432 28.28 -26.06 3.30
CA SER A 432 28.96 -24.79 3.50
C SER A 432 28.16 -23.88 4.44
N GLU A 433 28.77 -22.78 4.84
CA GLU A 433 28.02 -21.63 5.33
C GLU A 433 26.95 -21.18 4.33
N ILE A 434 25.91 -20.54 4.85
CA ILE A 434 24.89 -19.88 4.04
C ILE A 434 25.35 -18.46 3.80
N PHE A 435 25.49 -18.09 2.54
CA PHE A 435 25.76 -16.72 2.13
C PHE A 435 24.43 -16.04 1.76
N ASP A 436 24.00 -15.09 2.57
CA ASP A 436 22.87 -14.21 2.24
C ASP A 436 23.36 -13.11 1.30
N TYR A 437 23.04 -13.23 0.01
CA TYR A 437 23.34 -12.22 -0.98
C TYR A 437 22.35 -11.06 -0.85
N GLU A 438 22.80 -10.03 -0.14
CA GLU A 438 22.17 -8.72 -0.10
C GLU A 438 22.77 -7.83 -1.20
N ARG A 439 21.90 -7.15 -1.95
CA ARG A 439 22.20 -6.26 -3.09
C ARG A 439 23.58 -5.57 -3.05
N TYR A 440 24.40 -5.83 -4.07
CA TYR A 440 25.59 -5.03 -4.38
C TYR A 440 25.73 -4.80 -5.89
N ASP A 441 26.02 -3.57 -6.30
CA ASP A 441 26.29 -3.23 -7.70
C ASP A 441 27.63 -3.85 -8.14
N GLY A 442 27.59 -4.76 -9.13
CA GLY A 442 28.77 -5.29 -9.82
C GLY A 442 28.93 -6.81 -9.80
N TYR A 443 29.97 -7.28 -10.50
CA TYR A 443 30.40 -8.67 -10.52
C TYR A 443 30.93 -9.07 -9.14
N GLN A 444 30.44 -10.17 -8.58
CA GLN A 444 30.84 -10.65 -7.27
C GLN A 444 31.40 -12.07 -7.34
N ASP A 445 32.51 -12.29 -6.65
CA ASP A 445 33.01 -13.63 -6.35
C ASP A 445 32.52 -14.01 -4.95
N VAL A 446 31.61 -14.98 -4.88
CA VAL A 446 31.12 -15.54 -3.63
C VAL A 446 32.01 -16.70 -3.22
N TYR A 447 32.52 -16.68 -2.00
CA TYR A 447 33.25 -17.80 -1.42
C TYR A 447 32.33 -18.55 -0.47
N LEU A 448 32.10 -19.83 -0.73
CA LEU A 448 31.30 -20.71 0.13
C LEU A 448 32.23 -21.64 0.89
N GLU A 449 32.47 -21.31 2.15
CA GLU A 449 33.38 -22.05 3.03
C GLU A 449 32.69 -23.28 3.64
N PHE A 450 33.28 -24.45 3.42
CA PHE A 450 32.97 -25.66 4.19
C PHE A 450 33.85 -25.75 5.44
N PRO A 451 33.40 -26.45 6.50
CA PRO A 451 34.24 -26.72 7.66
C PRO A 451 35.60 -27.28 7.25
N THR A 452 36.67 -26.71 7.84
CA THR A 452 38.07 -27.01 7.52
C THR A 452 38.33 -28.51 7.42
N GLU A 453 39.07 -28.91 6.39
CA GLU A 453 39.49 -30.29 6.20
C GLU A 453 40.64 -30.63 7.17
N ILE A 454 40.57 -31.79 7.82
CA ILE A 454 41.66 -32.26 8.68
C ILE A 454 42.87 -32.57 7.80
N GLU A 455 44.03 -32.00 8.13
CA GLU A 455 45.25 -32.19 7.36
C GLU A 455 46.09 -33.37 7.89
N GLU A 456 47.08 -33.77 7.10
CA GLU A 456 48.06 -34.81 7.47
C GLU A 456 48.75 -34.53 8.81
N TYR A 457 48.98 -33.24 9.11
CA TYR A 457 49.60 -32.81 10.36
C TYR A 457 48.75 -33.14 11.59
N ASP A 458 47.44 -32.90 11.53
CA ASP A 458 46.53 -33.14 12.66
C ASP A 458 46.45 -34.63 12.99
N ILE A 459 46.33 -35.47 11.96
CA ILE A 459 46.39 -36.92 12.07
C ILE A 459 47.74 -37.37 12.64
N SER A 460 48.84 -36.79 12.16
CA SER A 460 50.19 -37.13 12.63
C SER A 460 50.38 -36.79 14.10
N SER A 461 49.90 -35.61 14.54
CA SER A 461 49.96 -35.21 15.94
C SER A 461 49.17 -36.16 16.83
N PHE A 462 47.93 -36.48 16.44
CA PHE A 462 47.07 -37.42 17.17
C PHE A 462 47.69 -38.81 17.29
N LEU A 463 48.20 -39.37 16.18
CA LEU A 463 48.80 -40.70 16.16
C LEU A 463 50.11 -40.75 16.94
N ASN A 464 50.94 -39.70 16.88
CA ASN A 464 52.16 -39.61 17.68
C ASN A 464 51.85 -39.68 19.18
N GLU A 465 50.85 -38.93 19.65
CA GLU A 465 50.44 -38.98 21.05
C GLU A 465 49.94 -40.37 21.46
N LEU A 466 49.08 -40.99 20.64
CA LEU A 466 48.59 -42.35 20.88
C LEU A 466 49.75 -43.35 21.01
N TYR A 467 50.67 -43.39 20.04
CA TYR A 467 51.76 -44.37 20.05
C TYR A 467 52.82 -44.06 21.13
N ASN A 468 53.02 -42.80 21.52
CA ASN A 468 53.82 -42.49 22.70
C ASN A 468 53.21 -43.09 23.97
N HIS A 469 51.90 -42.94 24.16
CA HIS A 469 51.20 -43.60 25.28
C HIS A 469 51.24 -45.12 25.18
N VAL A 470 51.05 -45.70 24.00
CA VAL A 470 51.15 -47.16 23.80
C VAL A 470 52.54 -47.67 24.18
N THR A 471 53.60 -46.94 23.82
CA THR A 471 54.98 -47.26 24.23
C THR A 471 55.10 -47.38 25.74
N ASP A 472 54.73 -46.32 26.46
CA ASP A 472 54.74 -46.27 27.92
C ASP A 472 53.89 -47.41 28.50
N TYR A 473 52.69 -47.66 27.96
CA TYR A 473 51.78 -48.64 28.52
C TYR A 473 52.22 -50.09 28.28
N THR A 474 53.02 -50.37 27.25
CA THR A 474 53.61 -51.72 27.08
C THR A 474 54.82 -51.99 27.98
N ASP A 475 55.46 -50.96 28.53
CA ASP A 475 56.63 -51.10 29.40
C ASP A 475 56.23 -51.66 30.77
N GLU A 476 56.84 -52.78 31.18
CA GLU A 476 56.54 -53.44 32.44
C GLU A 476 56.78 -52.54 33.67
N ASP A 477 57.73 -51.61 33.59
CA ASP A 477 58.11 -50.70 34.67
C ASP A 477 57.20 -49.45 34.76
N TYR A 478 56.39 -49.19 33.74
CA TYR A 478 55.45 -48.06 33.73
C TYR A 478 54.11 -48.43 34.39
N SER A 479 53.42 -47.46 34.99
CA SER A 479 52.09 -47.69 35.59
C SER A 479 51.01 -47.78 34.52
N PHE A 480 50.24 -48.86 34.49
CA PHE A 480 49.05 -48.99 33.64
C PHE A 480 47.82 -49.33 34.47
N GLY A 481 47.27 -48.30 35.12
CA GLY A 481 46.06 -48.36 35.96
C GLY A 481 44.89 -47.59 35.35
N ASN A 482 43.91 -47.24 36.18
CA ASN A 482 42.67 -46.61 35.72
C ASN A 482 42.91 -45.27 34.99
N SER A 483 43.89 -44.46 35.41
CA SER A 483 44.19 -43.19 34.74
C SER A 483 44.68 -43.38 33.32
N GLU A 484 45.59 -44.33 33.11
CA GLU A 484 46.16 -44.63 31.79
C GLU A 484 45.13 -45.31 30.89
N ILE A 485 44.28 -46.15 31.46
CA ILE A 485 43.14 -46.74 30.75
C ILE A 485 42.19 -45.63 30.26
N ILE A 486 41.81 -44.66 31.10
CA ILE A 486 40.94 -43.53 30.69
C ILE A 486 41.61 -42.68 29.59
N THR A 487 42.92 -42.44 29.69
CA THR A 487 43.67 -41.72 28.66
C THR A 487 43.65 -42.49 27.34
N LEU A 488 43.89 -43.80 27.37
CA LEU A 488 43.83 -44.66 26.18
C LEU A 488 42.42 -44.68 25.57
N GLU A 489 41.37 -44.82 26.38
CA GLU A 489 39.97 -44.76 25.96
C GLU A 489 39.66 -43.47 25.20
N SER A 490 40.29 -42.36 25.59
CA SER A 490 40.00 -41.03 25.03
C SER A 490 40.38 -40.85 23.55
N TYR A 491 41.16 -41.79 22.98
CA TYR A 491 41.51 -41.83 21.55
C TYR A 491 40.48 -42.58 20.70
N PHE A 492 39.56 -43.34 21.28
CA PHE A 492 38.66 -44.22 20.54
C PHE A 492 37.21 -43.74 20.60
N GLU A 493 36.50 -43.85 19.48
CA GLU A 493 35.09 -43.48 19.38
C GLU A 493 34.26 -44.41 20.28
N ASN A 494 33.43 -43.84 21.16
CA ASN A 494 32.70 -44.57 22.22
C ASN A 494 33.59 -45.20 23.32
N GLY A 495 34.84 -44.77 23.45
CA GLY A 495 35.70 -45.12 24.58
C GLY A 495 35.87 -46.63 24.79
N ASP A 496 35.49 -47.11 25.97
CA ASP A 496 35.65 -48.51 26.40
C ASP A 496 34.82 -49.52 25.61
N ALA A 497 33.76 -49.05 24.95
CA ALA A 497 32.93 -49.87 24.06
C ALA A 497 33.54 -50.04 22.65
N ASN A 498 34.60 -49.31 22.31
CA ASN A 498 35.27 -49.44 21.02
C ASN A 498 36.07 -50.75 20.96
N HIS A 499 35.88 -51.52 19.90
CA HIS A 499 36.57 -52.81 19.74
C HIS A 499 38.08 -52.67 19.58
N GLU A 500 38.59 -51.60 18.96
CA GLU A 500 40.02 -51.34 18.80
C GLU A 500 40.66 -50.96 20.14
N PHE A 501 39.97 -50.18 20.98
CA PHE A 501 40.41 -49.94 22.35
C PHE A 501 40.57 -51.25 23.12
N VAL A 502 39.55 -52.12 23.05
CA VAL A 502 39.57 -53.43 23.71
C VAL A 502 40.74 -54.26 23.18
N ASP A 503 41.00 -54.27 21.87
CA ASP A 503 42.11 -55.00 21.28
C ASP A 503 43.47 -54.45 21.75
N PHE A 504 43.68 -53.14 21.72
CA PHE A 504 44.88 -52.49 22.23
C PHE A 504 45.12 -52.84 23.70
N LYS A 505 44.11 -52.75 24.55
CA LYS A 505 44.24 -53.01 25.98
C LYS A 505 44.44 -54.50 26.27
N ASP A 506 43.49 -55.33 25.85
CA ASP A 506 43.38 -56.73 26.31
C ASP A 506 44.23 -57.70 25.48
N ASN A 507 44.47 -57.41 24.20
CA ASN A 507 45.19 -58.30 23.29
C ASN A 507 46.60 -57.84 22.91
N TYR A 508 46.93 -56.56 23.13
CA TYR A 508 48.25 -56.02 22.83
C TYR A 508 49.03 -55.58 24.08
N ILE A 509 48.52 -54.61 24.84
CA ILE A 509 49.21 -54.03 26.00
C ILE A 509 49.32 -55.04 27.16
N LEU A 510 48.21 -55.57 27.65
CA LEU A 510 48.24 -56.50 28.79
C LEU A 510 49.08 -57.76 28.51
N PRO A 511 49.01 -58.40 27.32
CA PRO A 511 49.89 -59.52 26.98
C PRO A 511 51.36 -59.12 26.82
N ALA A 512 51.67 -57.93 26.32
CA ALA A 512 53.05 -57.44 26.25
C ALA A 512 53.65 -57.30 27.66
N ARG A 513 52.90 -56.71 28.59
CA ARG A 513 53.30 -56.53 30.00
C ARG A 513 53.40 -57.84 30.79
N ALA A 514 52.59 -58.83 30.45
CA ALA A 514 52.58 -60.14 31.13
C ALA A 514 53.65 -61.10 30.60
N SER A 515 54.40 -60.70 29.57
CA SER A 515 55.40 -61.53 28.92
C SER A 515 56.65 -61.67 29.79
N GLU A 516 57.08 -62.90 30.08
CA GLU A 516 58.32 -63.15 30.84
C GLU A 516 59.59 -62.71 30.07
N THR A 517 59.50 -62.54 28.75
CA THR A 517 60.67 -62.30 27.89
C THR A 517 60.71 -60.93 27.22
N LYS A 518 59.59 -60.20 27.17
CA LYS A 518 59.53 -58.88 26.51
C LYS A 518 59.66 -57.82 27.59
N GLU A 519 60.58 -56.89 27.40
CA GLU A 519 60.84 -55.79 28.34
C GLU A 519 59.85 -54.64 28.07
N TYR A 520 59.84 -54.13 26.83
CA TYR A 520 58.87 -53.14 26.35
C TYR A 520 58.77 -53.18 24.82
N ILE A 521 57.76 -52.50 24.27
CA ILE A 521 57.63 -52.29 22.82
C ILE A 521 57.61 -50.79 22.55
N SER A 522 58.70 -50.27 22.00
CA SER A 522 58.74 -48.87 21.56
C SER A 522 57.98 -48.73 20.26
N THR A 523 56.96 -47.88 20.26
CA THR A 523 56.15 -47.59 19.08
C THR A 523 56.33 -46.14 18.66
N SER A 524 56.45 -45.91 17.35
CA SER A 524 56.58 -44.56 16.80
C SER A 524 55.88 -44.47 15.45
N LEU A 525 55.19 -43.35 15.21
CA LEU A 525 54.62 -43.06 13.90
C LEU A 525 55.78 -42.82 12.91
N SER A 526 55.79 -43.57 11.80
CA SER A 526 56.76 -43.36 10.73
C SER A 526 56.30 -42.27 9.77
N LYS A 527 55.09 -42.43 9.20
CA LYS A 527 54.47 -41.43 8.30
C LYS A 527 52.96 -41.66 8.16
N VAL A 528 52.24 -40.59 7.86
CA VAL A 528 50.89 -40.66 7.31
C VAL A 528 51.02 -40.63 5.79
N GLU A 529 50.43 -41.61 5.10
CA GLU A 529 50.53 -41.74 3.65
C GLU A 529 49.38 -41.05 2.92
N SER A 530 48.19 -40.99 3.53
CA SER A 530 47.03 -40.27 2.98
C SER A 530 45.96 -40.01 4.03
N VAL A 531 45.28 -38.87 3.91
CA VAL A 531 44.06 -38.51 4.64
C VAL A 531 42.98 -38.19 3.61
N LYS A 532 41.83 -38.85 3.69
CA LYS A 532 40.71 -38.63 2.77
C LYS A 532 39.41 -38.55 3.54
N ARG A 533 38.68 -37.43 3.43
CA ARG A 533 37.31 -37.35 3.93
C ARG A 533 36.38 -38.23 3.11
N VAL A 534 35.70 -39.18 3.77
CA VAL A 534 34.80 -40.15 3.14
C VAL A 534 33.36 -40.05 3.66
N GLY A 535 33.12 -39.19 4.65
CA GLY A 535 31.81 -38.84 5.18
C GLY A 535 31.83 -37.44 5.79
N SER A 536 30.68 -36.93 6.22
CA SER A 536 30.54 -35.57 6.78
C SER A 536 31.45 -35.32 7.97
N ASN A 537 31.86 -36.35 8.71
CA ASN A 537 32.84 -36.25 9.78
C ASN A 537 33.80 -37.46 9.82
N ILE A 538 33.91 -38.20 8.71
CA ILE A 538 34.62 -39.48 8.65
C ILE A 538 35.82 -39.35 7.72
N TYR A 539 36.98 -39.83 8.20
CA TYR A 539 38.23 -39.79 7.48
C TYR A 539 38.81 -41.18 7.33
N GLU A 540 39.15 -41.55 6.11
CA GLU A 540 39.95 -42.72 5.80
C GLU A 540 41.42 -42.30 5.80
N VAL A 541 42.20 -42.96 6.66
CA VAL A 541 43.60 -42.64 6.92
C VAL A 541 44.46 -43.86 6.63
N LYS A 542 45.56 -43.63 5.93
CA LYS A 542 46.60 -44.62 5.67
C LYS A 542 47.89 -44.16 6.33
N TYR A 543 48.51 -44.99 7.16
CA TYR A 543 49.73 -44.61 7.89
C TYR A 543 50.60 -45.82 8.23
N ILE A 544 51.86 -45.56 8.60
CA ILE A 544 52.85 -46.58 8.97
C ILE A 544 53.36 -46.32 10.37
N VAL A 545 53.44 -47.37 11.18
CA VAL A 545 53.95 -47.34 12.55
C VAL A 545 55.09 -48.32 12.69
N ASN A 546 56.14 -47.89 13.37
CA ASN A 546 57.24 -48.73 13.79
C ASN A 546 56.96 -49.35 15.17
N TYR A 547 57.28 -50.63 15.32
CA TYR A 547 57.19 -51.40 16.55
C TYR A 547 58.53 -52.07 16.81
N TYR A 548 59.29 -51.51 17.73
CA TYR A 548 60.59 -52.01 18.17
C TYR A 548 60.44 -52.76 19.50
N THR A 549 60.38 -54.09 19.43
CA THR A 549 60.26 -54.97 20.61
C THR A 549 61.64 -55.25 21.20
N VAL A 550 61.79 -54.94 22.49
CA VAL A 550 62.99 -55.24 23.29
C VAL A 550 62.75 -56.46 24.16
N TYR A 551 63.72 -57.36 24.22
CA TYR A 551 63.65 -58.57 25.04
C TYR A 551 64.67 -58.51 26.19
N ASN A 552 64.27 -58.97 27.36
CA ASN A 552 65.11 -59.01 28.57
C ASN A 552 66.02 -60.27 28.65
N ASN A 553 66.09 -61.05 27.56
CA ASN A 553 66.84 -62.29 27.45
C ASN A 553 67.73 -62.30 26.18
N ASP A 554 68.33 -63.43 25.82
CA ASP A 554 69.21 -63.55 24.64
C ASP A 554 68.49 -63.45 23.27
N THR A 555 67.19 -63.14 23.24
CA THR A 555 66.41 -62.96 22.00
C THR A 555 66.78 -61.62 21.36
N ALA A 556 67.07 -61.63 20.06
CA ALA A 556 67.34 -60.39 19.33
C ALA A 556 66.10 -59.49 19.31
N ASN A 557 66.32 -58.19 19.54
CA ASN A 557 65.27 -57.18 19.40
C ASN A 557 64.67 -57.23 18.00
N LYS A 558 63.38 -56.97 17.93
CA LYS A 558 62.60 -57.09 16.70
C LYS A 558 62.13 -55.72 16.27
N ASP A 559 62.55 -55.31 15.09
CA ASP A 559 62.18 -54.04 14.47
C ASP A 559 61.20 -54.30 13.32
N GLN A 560 59.96 -53.83 13.45
CA GLN A 560 58.90 -54.10 12.49
C GLN A 560 58.13 -52.84 12.14
N TYR A 561 57.84 -52.66 10.86
CA TYR A 561 57.00 -51.57 10.39
C TYR A 561 55.69 -52.14 9.87
N PHE A 562 54.59 -51.55 10.28
CA PHE A 562 53.29 -51.97 9.84
C PHE A 562 52.47 -50.81 9.28
N ARG A 563 51.90 -51.06 8.11
CA ARG A 563 50.99 -50.16 7.43
C ARG A 563 49.56 -50.49 7.82
N TYR A 564 48.85 -49.47 8.30
CA TYR A 564 47.41 -49.42 8.42
C TYR A 564 46.87 -48.91 7.09
N LYS A 565 46.29 -49.81 6.28
CA LYS A 565 45.93 -49.50 4.89
C LYS A 565 44.69 -48.62 4.77
N LYS A 566 43.77 -48.72 5.72
CA LYS A 566 42.43 -48.12 5.68
C LYS A 566 41.85 -47.94 7.09
N ALA A 567 42.48 -47.13 7.92
CA ALA A 567 41.93 -46.81 9.23
C ALA A 567 40.84 -45.74 9.08
N THR A 568 39.80 -45.80 9.89
CA THR A 568 38.69 -44.86 9.90
C THR A 568 38.72 -44.03 11.17
N PHE A 569 38.76 -42.72 11.00
CA PHE A 569 38.74 -41.72 12.06
C PHE A 569 37.44 -40.93 11.97
N VAL A 570 36.99 -40.42 13.10
CA VAL A 570 35.79 -39.59 13.21
C VAL A 570 36.13 -38.29 13.94
N LEU A 571 35.54 -37.20 13.47
CA LEU A 571 35.51 -35.93 14.18
C LEU A 571 34.17 -35.78 14.92
N ASP A 572 34.20 -35.44 16.21
CA ASP A 572 32.99 -35.08 16.93
C ASP A 572 32.57 -33.61 16.69
N ASP A 573 31.46 -33.21 17.29
CA ASP A 573 30.92 -31.85 17.19
C ASP A 573 31.83 -30.77 17.81
N ASN A 574 32.82 -31.16 18.63
CA ASN A 574 33.80 -30.25 19.24
C ASN A 574 35.15 -30.28 18.51
N GLU A 575 35.18 -30.80 17.28
CA GLU A 575 36.38 -30.95 16.47
C GLU A 575 37.45 -31.85 17.12
N LYS A 576 37.04 -32.77 18.00
CA LYS A 576 37.94 -33.76 18.57
C LYS A 576 37.97 -35.01 17.70
N LEU A 577 39.19 -35.45 17.39
CA LEU A 577 39.46 -36.64 16.59
C LEU A 577 39.41 -37.92 17.45
N PHE A 578 38.85 -38.98 16.88
CA PHE A 578 38.83 -40.32 17.47
C PHE A 578 39.08 -41.40 16.41
N ILE A 579 39.65 -42.53 16.84
CA ILE A 579 39.71 -43.76 16.05
C ILE A 579 38.36 -44.46 16.15
N ARG A 580 37.71 -44.66 15.01
CA ARG A 580 36.51 -45.51 14.92
C ARG A 580 36.89 -46.98 14.74
N ASP A 581 37.78 -47.24 13.80
CA ASP A 581 38.13 -48.59 13.33
C ASP A 581 39.52 -48.55 12.68
N LEU A 582 40.40 -49.51 12.97
CA LEU A 582 41.73 -49.62 12.35
C LEU A 582 41.77 -50.62 11.19
N GLY A 583 40.62 -51.16 10.82
CA GLY A 583 40.31 -52.02 9.67
C GLY A 583 40.50 -53.52 9.93
N GLY A 584 40.78 -53.91 11.18
CA GLY A 584 41.04 -55.30 11.56
C GLY A 584 42.30 -55.92 10.94
N ALA A 585 42.52 -57.21 11.16
CA ALA A 585 43.76 -57.91 10.81
C ALA A 585 44.12 -57.86 9.31
N ASP A 586 43.12 -57.87 8.43
CA ASP A 586 43.35 -57.82 6.98
C ASP A 586 43.80 -56.43 6.49
N ASN A 587 43.66 -55.40 7.32
CA ASN A 587 44.08 -54.03 7.03
C ASN A 587 45.52 -53.73 7.44
N PHE A 588 46.18 -54.68 8.09
CA PHE A 588 47.54 -54.60 8.60
C PHE A 588 48.52 -55.29 7.64
N GLU A 589 49.57 -54.58 7.23
CA GLU A 589 50.60 -55.10 6.32
C GLU A 589 51.98 -54.83 6.91
N GLU A 590 52.81 -55.87 7.11
CA GLU A 590 54.23 -55.67 7.44
C GLU A 590 54.97 -55.14 6.22
N VAL A 591 55.66 -54.01 6.39
CA VAL A 591 56.40 -53.31 5.34
C VAL A 591 57.88 -53.24 5.69
N SER A 592 58.74 -53.09 4.68
CA SER A 592 60.17 -52.92 4.93
C SER A 592 60.47 -51.50 5.45
N GLU A 593 61.55 -51.34 6.21
CA GLU A 593 62.06 -50.04 6.68
C GLU A 593 62.21 -49.03 5.51
N ARG A 594 62.64 -49.51 4.33
CA ARG A 594 62.77 -48.67 3.13
C ARG A 594 61.44 -48.10 2.65
N GLU A 595 60.33 -48.80 2.87
CA GLU A 595 58.99 -48.35 2.49
C GLU A 595 58.36 -47.45 3.55
N ALA A 596 58.89 -47.46 4.78
CA ALA A 596 58.44 -46.67 5.91
C ALA A 596 58.95 -45.22 5.88
N TYR A 597 60.20 -45.02 5.42
CA TYR A 597 60.75 -43.72 5.05
C TYR A 597 60.29 -43.24 3.67
#